data_AF-A0A0C2C9X5-F1
#
_entry.id   AF-A0A0C2C9X5-F1
#
_cell.length_a   1.000
_cell.length_b   1.000
_cell.length_c   1.000
_cell.angle_alpha   90.00
_cell.angle_beta   90.00
_cell.angle_gamma   90.00
#
_symmetry.space_group_name_H-M   'P 1'
#
loop_
_entity.id
_entity.type
_entity.pdbx_description
1 polymer ?
#
loop_
_entity_poly.entity_id
_entity_poly.type
_entity_poly.pdbx_seq_one_letter_code
_entity_poly.pdbx_strand_id
1 'polypeptide(L)'
;MFCKKLKHLIEDNSPRLFKKLVRADFEEHFQDFGLIDNFVKGMYIDNKHIEDPIVTNEYFETHQKGEIRYNSNNEPTPFYPKPMYTDGESDRMLYFYGSDFLFNSLLYHAYQTNKLSIKVKCFRAIIALCSYQHK
;
A
#
# COMPACT_ATOMS: atom_id res chain seq x y z
N MET A 1 9.41 21.17 -34.77
CA MET A 1 9.87 21.25 -33.36
C MET A 1 8.98 20.51 -32.36
N PHE A 2 7.68 20.36 -32.61
CA PHE A 2 6.72 19.74 -31.68
C PHE A 2 7.06 18.27 -31.32
N CYS A 3 7.39 17.41 -32.30
CA CYS A 3 7.75 16.01 -32.02
C CYS A 3 8.99 15.83 -31.15
N LYS A 4 9.97 16.75 -31.21
CA LYS A 4 11.14 16.70 -30.32
C LYS A 4 10.75 17.01 -28.87
N LYS A 5 9.88 18.01 -28.66
CA LYS A 5 9.35 18.33 -27.34
C LYS A 5 8.44 17.22 -26.79
N LEU A 6 7.59 16.64 -27.63
CA LEU A 6 6.73 15.53 -27.24
C LEU A 6 7.54 14.28 -26.88
N LYS A 7 8.57 13.96 -27.68
CA LYS A 7 9.49 12.85 -27.39
C LYS A 7 10.21 13.06 -26.06
N HIS A 8 10.78 14.24 -25.82
CA HIS A 8 11.39 14.55 -24.52
C HIS A 8 10.37 14.48 -23.38
N LEU A 9 9.17 15.00 -23.56
CA LEU A 9 8.12 14.91 -22.54
C LEU A 9 7.78 13.46 -22.20
N ILE A 10 7.68 12.57 -23.19
CA ILE A 10 7.39 11.15 -22.98
C ILE A 10 8.59 10.44 -22.34
N GLU A 11 9.80 10.67 -22.84
CA GLU A 11 11.03 10.05 -22.32
C GLU A 11 11.35 10.51 -20.89
N ASP A 12 11.02 11.75 -20.53
CA ASP A 12 11.27 12.29 -19.18
C ASP A 12 10.19 11.88 -18.17
N ASN A 13 8.93 11.75 -18.61
CA ASN A 13 7.81 11.44 -17.70
C ASN A 13 7.49 9.95 -17.60
N SER A 14 7.74 9.14 -18.64
CA SER A 14 7.45 7.71 -18.59
C SER A 14 8.19 6.97 -17.46
N PRO A 15 9.51 7.17 -17.21
CA PRO A 15 10.19 6.44 -16.16
C PRO A 15 9.68 6.84 -14.78
N ARG A 16 9.28 8.11 -14.60
CA ARG A 16 8.66 8.60 -13.37
C ARG A 16 7.30 7.96 -13.13
N LEU A 17 6.48 7.85 -14.17
CA LEU A 17 5.16 7.21 -14.09
C LEU A 17 5.32 5.72 -13.71
N PHE A 18 6.17 4.98 -14.43
CA PHE A 18 6.42 3.57 -14.13
C PHE A 18 7.00 3.37 -12.73
N LYS A 19 7.88 4.26 -12.27
CA LYS A 19 8.40 4.21 -10.90
C LYS A 19 7.28 4.35 -9.86
N LYS A 20 6.31 5.24 -10.07
CA LYS A 20 5.13 5.40 -9.20
C LYS A 20 4.17 4.21 -9.26
N LEU A 21 4.04 3.57 -10.41
CA LEU A 21 3.22 2.37 -10.56
C LEU A 21 3.82 1.16 -9.83
N VAL A 22 5.15 1.03 -9.90
CA VAL A 22 5.89 -0.06 -9.24
C VAL A 22 5.96 0.11 -7.72
N ARG A 23 5.95 1.36 -7.24
CA ARG A 23 5.98 1.67 -5.82
C ARG A 23 5.07 2.84 -5.49
N ALA A 24 4.05 2.57 -4.69
CA ALA A 24 3.15 3.58 -4.16
C ALA A 24 3.41 3.76 -2.66
N ASP A 25 3.87 4.94 -2.26
CA ASP A 25 4.06 5.29 -0.85
C ASP A 25 2.72 5.79 -0.25
N PHE A 26 2.33 5.24 0.90
CA PHE A 26 1.05 5.55 1.54
C PHE A 26 1.07 6.90 2.27
N GLU A 27 2.23 7.35 2.71
CA GLU A 27 2.38 8.57 3.51
C GLU A 27 1.89 9.83 2.76
N GLU A 28 1.99 9.87 1.44
CA GLU A 28 1.46 10.98 0.61
C GLU A 28 -0.08 11.04 0.59
N HIS A 29 -0.75 9.89 0.74
CA HIS A 29 -2.20 9.78 0.57
C HIS A 29 -2.99 9.92 1.87
N PHE A 30 -2.34 9.71 3.02
CA PHE A 30 -2.98 9.68 4.34
C PHE A 30 -2.59 10.85 5.26
N GLN A 31 -2.00 11.93 4.71
CA GLN A 31 -1.55 13.10 5.48
C GLN A 31 -2.67 13.76 6.29
N ASP A 32 -3.91 13.68 5.82
CA ASP A 32 -5.07 14.29 6.51
C ASP A 32 -5.57 13.44 7.70
N PHE A 33 -5.06 12.21 7.86
CA PHE A 33 -5.51 11.26 8.87
C PHE A 33 -4.50 11.11 10.02
N GLY A 34 -4.32 12.18 10.80
CA GLY A 34 -3.33 12.26 11.90
C GLY A 34 -3.38 11.16 12.98
N LEU A 35 -4.47 10.38 13.05
CA LEU A 35 -4.58 9.23 13.97
C LEU A 35 -3.76 8.02 13.53
N ILE A 36 -3.53 7.85 12.23
CA ILE A 36 -2.84 6.69 11.66
C ILE A 36 -1.43 7.02 11.15
N ASP A 37 -0.94 8.24 11.38
CA ASP A 37 0.41 8.69 10.96
C ASP A 37 1.48 7.66 11.30
N ASN A 38 1.49 7.18 12.54
CA ASN A 38 2.46 6.19 12.96
C ASN A 38 2.32 4.86 12.20
N PHE A 39 1.10 4.46 11.85
CA PHE A 39 0.80 3.23 11.11
C PHE A 39 1.19 3.36 9.63
N VAL A 40 0.87 4.47 8.96
CA VAL A 40 1.19 4.65 7.52
C VAL A 40 2.64 5.07 7.27
N LYS A 41 3.35 5.55 8.29
CA LYS A 41 4.72 6.06 8.17
C LYS A 41 5.69 5.01 7.63
N GLY A 42 6.27 5.32 6.47
CA GLY A 42 7.19 4.45 5.75
C GLY A 42 6.57 3.20 5.13
N MET A 43 5.24 3.12 5.07
CA MET A 43 4.49 2.05 4.42
C MET A 43 4.41 2.30 2.91
N TYR A 44 4.61 1.26 2.11
CA TYR A 44 4.49 1.32 0.65
C TYR A 44 3.97 -0.01 0.07
N ILE A 45 3.37 0.05 -1.13
CA ILE A 45 3.03 -1.14 -1.92
C ILE A 45 4.18 -1.45 -2.88
N ASP A 46 4.68 -2.68 -2.86
CA ASP A 46 5.59 -3.24 -3.87
C ASP A 46 4.74 -3.86 -5.00
N ASN A 47 4.55 -3.08 -6.08
CA ASN A 47 3.79 -3.43 -7.28
C ASN A 47 4.72 -3.75 -8.47
N LYS A 48 5.92 -4.27 -8.19
CA LYS A 48 6.78 -4.81 -9.25
C LYS A 48 6.01 -5.84 -10.08
N HIS A 49 6.23 -5.78 -11.39
CA HIS A 49 5.69 -6.76 -12.31
C HIS A 49 6.35 -8.11 -11.99
N ILE A 50 5.53 -9.14 -11.82
CA ILE A 50 6.02 -10.51 -11.57
C ILE A 50 6.20 -11.28 -12.88
N GLU A 51 5.49 -10.86 -13.92
CA GLU A 51 5.48 -11.46 -15.25
C GLU A 51 5.34 -10.37 -16.31
N ASP A 52 5.68 -10.71 -17.54
CA ASP A 52 5.47 -9.84 -18.69
C ASP A 52 3.96 -9.58 -18.89
N PRO A 53 3.57 -8.37 -19.30
CA PRO A 53 2.17 -8.05 -19.53
C PRO A 53 1.58 -8.90 -20.67
N ILE A 54 0.34 -9.34 -20.48
CA ILE A 54 -0.42 -10.07 -21.48
C ILE A 54 -1.19 -9.05 -22.31
N VAL A 55 -0.93 -9.04 -23.62
CA VAL A 55 -1.59 -8.12 -24.56
C VAL A 55 -2.33 -8.94 -25.58
N THR A 56 -3.66 -8.81 -25.60
CA THR A 56 -4.53 -9.42 -26.59
C THR A 56 -5.24 -8.33 -27.40
N ASN A 57 -6.03 -8.73 -28.40
CA ASN A 57 -6.87 -7.78 -29.13
C ASN A 57 -8.04 -7.26 -28.28
N GLU A 58 -8.31 -7.87 -27.12
CA GLU A 58 -9.48 -7.61 -26.29
C GLU A 58 -9.12 -6.92 -24.97
N TYR A 59 -7.93 -7.19 -24.42
CA TYR A 59 -7.50 -6.66 -23.14
C TYR A 59 -5.98 -6.53 -23.00
N PHE A 60 -5.57 -5.71 -22.04
CA PHE A 60 -4.20 -5.55 -21.58
C PHE A 60 -4.16 -5.87 -20.08
N GLU A 61 -3.38 -6.88 -19.69
CA GLU A 61 -3.30 -7.37 -18.32
C GLU A 61 -1.87 -7.33 -17.80
N THR A 62 -1.71 -6.89 -16.55
CA THR A 62 -0.42 -6.81 -15.86
C THR A 62 -0.48 -7.55 -14.54
N HIS A 63 0.47 -8.45 -14.29
CA HIS A 63 0.58 -9.14 -13.01
C HIS A 63 1.57 -8.40 -12.09
N GLN A 64 1.07 -7.96 -10.93
CA GLN A 64 1.84 -7.20 -9.94
C GLN A 64 2.00 -8.01 -8.66
N LYS A 65 3.10 -7.80 -7.94
CA LYS A 65 3.38 -8.51 -6.69
C LYS A 65 2.36 -8.19 -5.59
N GLY A 66 1.96 -6.93 -5.44
CA GLY A 66 0.93 -6.50 -4.50
C GLY A 66 1.28 -6.80 -3.03
N GLU A 67 2.54 -6.60 -2.62
CA GLU A 67 2.95 -6.77 -1.22
C GLU A 67 3.03 -5.42 -0.51
N ILE A 68 2.35 -5.26 0.62
CA ILE A 68 2.50 -4.05 1.45
C ILE A 68 3.67 -4.25 2.40
N ARG A 69 4.60 -3.29 2.44
CA ARG A 69 5.85 -3.36 3.19
C ARG A 69 6.14 -2.05 3.92
N TYR A 70 7.07 -2.10 4.87
CA TYR A 70 7.63 -0.93 5.51
C TYR A 70 9.09 -0.74 5.12
N ASN A 71 9.54 0.50 4.96
CA ASN A 71 10.94 0.82 4.68
C ASN A 71 11.91 0.31 5.77
N SER A 72 11.41 0.07 6.99
CA SER A 72 12.19 -0.45 8.11
C SER A 72 12.44 -1.95 8.06
N ASN A 73 11.74 -2.71 7.21
CA ASN A 73 11.83 -4.16 7.14
C ASN A 73 11.91 -4.65 5.69
N ASN A 74 13.02 -5.30 5.35
CA ASN A 74 13.27 -5.86 4.02
C ASN A 74 13.04 -7.37 3.93
N GLU A 75 12.57 -8.01 5.01
CA GLU A 75 12.20 -9.42 4.96
C GLU A 75 10.93 -9.62 4.10
N PRO A 76 10.86 -10.69 3.30
CA PRO A 76 9.63 -11.07 2.60
C PRO A 76 8.64 -11.75 3.55
N THR A 77 7.36 -11.75 3.19
CA THR A 77 6.35 -12.54 3.91
C THR A 77 6.60 -14.05 3.75
N PRO A 78 6.36 -14.88 4.79
CA PRO A 78 6.58 -16.33 4.75
C PRO A 78 5.43 -17.11 4.11
N PHE A 79 4.59 -16.45 3.32
CA PHE A 79 3.43 -17.03 2.65
C PHE A 79 3.33 -16.49 1.22
N TYR A 80 2.59 -17.20 0.37
CA TYR A 80 2.47 -16.92 -1.06
C TYR A 80 1.01 -16.67 -1.45
N PRO A 81 0.76 -15.83 -2.47
CA PRO A 81 -0.60 -15.62 -2.98
C PRO A 81 -1.12 -16.90 -3.63
N LYS A 82 -2.44 -17.09 -3.56
CA LYS A 82 -3.13 -18.13 -4.34
C LYS A 82 -3.28 -17.65 -5.80
N PRO A 83 -3.27 -18.57 -6.77
CA PRO A 83 -3.64 -18.23 -8.15
C PRO A 83 -5.01 -17.55 -8.19
N MET A 84 -5.08 -16.41 -8.87
CA MET A 84 -6.33 -15.72 -9.16
C MET A 84 -6.69 -16.00 -10.62
N TYR A 85 -7.93 -16.40 -10.86
CA TYR A 85 -8.45 -16.55 -12.21
C TYR A 85 -9.16 -15.24 -12.57
N THR A 86 -8.69 -14.60 -13.64
CA THR A 86 -9.30 -13.41 -14.19
C THR A 86 -10.28 -13.83 -15.28
N ASP A 87 -11.47 -13.23 -15.27
CA ASP A 87 -12.46 -13.47 -16.31
C ASP A 87 -12.13 -12.57 -17.51
N GLY A 88 -12.25 -13.11 -18.73
CA GLY A 88 -12.01 -12.38 -19.98
C GLY A 88 -13.14 -11.42 -20.37
N GLU A 89 -13.99 -11.02 -19.43
CA GLU A 89 -15.08 -10.09 -19.71
C GLU A 89 -14.53 -8.67 -19.92
N SER A 90 -14.91 -8.03 -21.03
CA SER A 90 -14.46 -6.69 -21.41
C SER A 90 -15.58 -5.64 -21.31
N ASP A 91 -16.54 -5.88 -20.42
CA ASP A 91 -17.69 -4.99 -20.22
C ASP A 91 -17.30 -3.66 -19.54
N ARG A 92 -16.14 -3.63 -18.87
CA ARG A 92 -15.61 -2.45 -18.18
C ARG A 92 -14.25 -2.06 -18.72
N MET A 93 -13.93 -0.77 -18.64
CA MET A 93 -12.62 -0.24 -19.05
C MET A 93 -11.46 -0.71 -18.19
N LEU A 94 -11.70 -1.12 -16.94
CA LEU A 94 -10.66 -1.47 -15.98
C LEU A 94 -11.18 -2.44 -14.93
N TYR A 95 -10.42 -3.52 -14.72
CA TYR A 95 -10.64 -4.50 -13.66
C TYR A 95 -9.44 -4.52 -12.72
N PHE A 96 -9.72 -4.52 -11.42
CA PHE A 96 -8.71 -4.66 -10.38
C PHE A 96 -8.97 -5.94 -9.60
N TYR A 97 -7.99 -6.84 -9.63
CA TYR A 97 -8.01 -8.08 -8.87
C TYR A 97 -7.04 -7.96 -7.70
N GLY A 98 -7.53 -8.21 -6.49
CA GLY A 98 -6.74 -8.16 -5.26
C GLY A 98 -6.85 -9.48 -4.50
N SER A 99 -5.71 -10.08 -4.18
CA SER A 99 -5.64 -11.29 -3.38
C SER A 99 -5.69 -10.98 -1.88
N ASP A 100 -6.07 -11.99 -1.09
CA ASP A 100 -5.95 -11.97 0.38
C ASP A 100 -4.51 -11.71 0.85
N PHE A 101 -3.53 -12.11 0.04
CA PHE A 101 -2.10 -11.82 0.24
C PHE A 101 -1.79 -10.34 0.49
N LEU A 102 -2.45 -9.40 -0.21
CA LEU A 102 -2.22 -7.97 -0.04
C LEU A 102 -2.48 -7.54 1.41
N PHE A 103 -3.62 -7.93 1.96
CA PHE A 103 -3.99 -7.57 3.33
C PHE A 103 -3.24 -8.38 4.39
N ASN A 104 -2.95 -9.66 4.10
CA ASN A 104 -2.15 -10.49 5.00
C ASN A 104 -0.72 -9.95 5.13
N SER A 105 -0.11 -9.48 4.04
CA SER A 105 1.22 -8.85 4.06
C SER A 105 1.22 -7.56 4.90
N LEU A 106 0.20 -6.73 4.75
CA LEU A 106 0.01 -5.54 5.59
C LEU A 106 -0.03 -5.89 7.08
N LEU A 107 -0.90 -6.82 7.47
CA LEU A 107 -1.07 -7.21 8.87
C LEU A 107 0.19 -7.85 9.45
N TYR A 108 0.85 -8.71 8.68
CA TYR A 108 2.11 -9.35 9.07
C TYR A 108 3.19 -8.32 9.36
N HIS A 109 3.43 -7.39 8.43
CA HIS A 109 4.47 -6.38 8.59
C HIS A 109 4.12 -5.34 9.66
N ALA A 110 2.84 -4.99 9.81
CA ALA A 110 2.38 -4.09 10.87
C ALA A 110 2.56 -4.72 12.27
N TYR A 111 2.34 -6.03 12.39
CA TYR A 111 2.59 -6.78 13.61
C TYR A 111 4.09 -6.81 13.94
N GLN A 112 4.94 -7.17 12.98
CA GLN A 112 6.41 -7.22 13.17
C GLN A 112 7.01 -5.87 13.58
N THR A 113 6.46 -4.78 13.08
CA THR A 113 6.95 -3.42 13.35
C THR A 113 6.27 -2.76 14.56
N ASN A 114 5.48 -3.50 15.34
CA ASN A 114 4.73 -3.03 16.52
C ASN A 114 3.79 -1.84 16.25
N LYS A 115 3.35 -1.68 14.99
CA LYS A 115 2.48 -0.59 14.53
C LYS A 115 1.02 -0.80 14.92
N LEU A 116 0.65 -2.01 15.34
CA LEU A 116 -0.69 -2.38 15.81
C LEU A 116 -0.95 -2.06 17.30
N SER A 117 -0.10 -1.22 17.92
CA SER A 117 -0.24 -0.85 19.32
C SER A 117 -1.03 0.46 19.49
N ILE A 118 -2.12 0.41 20.26
CA ILE A 118 -2.89 1.61 20.62
C ILE A 118 -2.46 2.04 22.02
N LYS A 119 -1.86 3.23 22.14
CA LYS A 119 -1.60 3.86 23.44
C LYS A 119 -2.79 4.73 23.83
N VAL A 120 -3.65 4.20 24.70
CA VAL A 120 -4.69 5.01 25.34
C VAL A 120 -4.02 5.87 26.41
N LYS A 121 -3.91 7.18 26.18
CA LYS A 121 -3.54 8.12 27.24
C LYS A 121 -4.76 8.30 28.13
N CYS A 122 -4.68 7.85 29.38
CA CYS A 122 -5.64 8.24 30.40
C CYS A 122 -5.51 9.76 30.58
N PHE A 123 -6.47 10.51 30.05
CA PHE A 123 -6.57 11.94 30.33
C PHE A 123 -6.83 12.04 31.83
N ARG A 124 -5.83 12.58 32.55
CA ARG A 124 -5.91 12.88 33.97
C ARG A 124 -6.86 14.07 34.14
N ALA A 125 -8.15 13.83 33.90
CA ALA A 125 -9.20 14.66 34.47
C ALA A 125 -9.02 14.56 35.98
N ILE A 126 -8.95 15.73 36.60
CA ILE A 126 -8.85 15.97 38.02
C ILE A 126 -9.97 15.20 38.73
N ILE A 127 -9.71 13.96 39.16
CA ILE A 127 -10.49 13.32 40.22
C ILE A 127 -9.87 13.78 41.53
N ALA A 128 -10.12 15.05 41.83
CA ALA A 128 -10.27 15.52 43.19
C ALA A 128 -11.53 14.88 43.78
N LEU A 129 -11.56 13.55 43.97
CA LEU A 129 -12.70 12.83 44.57
C LEU A 129 -12.37 11.39 45.06
N CYS A 130 -11.10 11.08 45.32
CA CYS A 130 -10.74 9.90 46.15
C CYS A 130 -10.02 10.32 47.44
N SER A 131 -10.39 11.48 47.99
CA SER A 131 -10.35 11.70 49.44
C SER A 131 -11.59 11.07 50.06
N TYR A 132 -11.63 9.74 50.14
CA TYR A 132 -12.43 9.08 51.17
C TYR A 132 -11.59 7.94 51.75
N GLN A 133 -10.76 8.36 52.71
CA GLN A 133 -10.06 7.49 53.64
C GLN A 133 -11.12 6.77 54.48
N HIS A 134 -11.19 5.44 54.38
CA HIS A 134 -11.77 4.63 55.46
C HIS A 134 -10.62 4.09 56.30
N LYS A 135 -10.37 4.77 57.42
CA LYS A 135 -10.03 4.09 58.67
C LYS A 135 -11.29 3.46 59.25
#